data_AF-A0A7Y2J7N8-F1
#
_entry.id   AF-A0A7Y2J7N8-F1
#
_cell.length_a   1.000
_cell.length_b   1.000
_cell.length_c   1.000
_cell.angle_alpha   90.00
_cell.angle_beta   90.00
_cell.angle_gamma   90.00
#
_symmetry.space_group_name_H-M   'P 1'
#
loop_
_entity.id
_entity.type
_entity.pdbx_description
1 polymer ?
#
loop_
_entity_poly.entity_id
_entity_poly.type
_entity_poly.pdbx_seq_one_letter_code
_entity_poly.pdbx_strand_id
1 'polypeptide(L)' 'SNVRVNTTPWGKPMEQLILDAFKDYDFPILFDFPAGHEDDNRALILGRSIELKVEKDKGSVIFSD' A
#
# COMPACT_ATOMS: atom_id res chain seq x y z
N SER A 1 -10.65 2.42 -6.58
CA SER A 1 -9.55 3.29 -7.01
C SER A 1 -9.37 3.14 -8.49
N ASN A 2 -10.00 4.05 -9.23
CA ASN A 2 -9.90 4.09 -10.69
C ASN A 2 -8.56 4.76 -11.08
N VAL A 3 -7.46 4.04 -10.87
CA VAL A 3 -6.12 4.50 -11.24
C VAL A 3 -6.08 4.64 -12.76
N ARG A 4 -5.75 5.84 -13.24
CA ARG A 4 -5.65 6.10 -14.67
C ARG A 4 -4.56 5.22 -15.28
N VAL A 5 -4.96 4.31 -16.16
CA VAL A 5 -4.02 3.48 -16.92
C VAL A 5 -3.25 4.40 -17.88
N ASN A 6 -1.93 4.40 -17.77
CA ASN A 6 -1.08 5.11 -18.71
C ASN A 6 -0.97 4.28 -20.00
N THR A 7 -1.23 4.88 -21.16
CA THR A 7 -1.19 4.20 -22.46
C THR A 7 0.23 3.89 -22.91
N THR A 8 1.23 4.57 -22.35
CA THR A 8 2.64 4.28 -22.59
C THR A 8 3.14 3.32 -21.51
N PRO A 9 3.50 2.07 -21.86
CA PRO A 9 4.01 1.12 -20.88
C PRO A 9 5.33 1.63 -20.32
N TRP A 10 5.40 1.87 -19.02
CA TRP A 10 6.63 2.28 -18.34
C TRP A 10 7.65 1.14 -18.21
N GLY A 11 7.35 -0.04 -18.76
CA GLY A 11 8.21 -1.22 -18.77
C GLY A 11 8.24 -2.02 -17.47
N LYS A 12 7.62 -1.52 -16.39
CA LYS A 12 7.50 -2.20 -15.08
C LYS A 12 6.10 -2.00 -14.47
N PRO A 13 5.61 -2.97 -13.67
CA PRO A 13 4.43 -2.78 -12.81
C PRO A 13 4.61 -1.60 -11.84
N MET A 14 3.51 -0.98 -11.41
CA MET A 14 3.53 0.17 -10.49
C MET A 14 4.19 -0.21 -9.15
N GLU A 15 3.88 -1.40 -8.65
CA GLU A 15 4.41 -1.96 -7.41
C GLU A 15 5.94 -2.05 -7.48
N GLN A 16 6.48 -2.46 -8.62
CA GLN A 16 7.93 -2.51 -8.86
C GLN A 16 8.55 -1.11 -8.87
N LEU A 17 7.86 -0.10 -9.43
CA LEU A 17 8.35 1.28 -9.38
C LEU A 17 8.42 1.82 -7.95
N ILE A 18 7.41 1.51 -7.13
CA ILE A 18 7.39 1.88 -5.72
C ILE A 18 8.53 1.18 -4.97
N LEU A 19 8.70 -0.14 -5.16
CA LEU A 19 9.79 -0.90 -4.55
C LEU A 19 11.17 -0.39 -4.97
N ASP A 20 11.37 -0.08 -6.25
CA ASP A 20 12.63 0.48 -6.76
C ASP A 20 12.94 1.85 -6.15
N ALA A 21 11.92 2.69 -5.96
CA ALA A 21 12.06 4.03 -5.38
C ALA A 21 12.46 3.99 -3.89
N PHE A 22 12.03 2.95 -3.17
CA PHE A 22 12.27 2.79 -1.74
C PHE A 22 13.28 1.69 -1.39
N LYS A 23 13.98 1.14 -2.38
CA LYS A 23 14.92 0.01 -2.21
C LYS A 23 16.03 0.25 -1.17
N ASP A 24 16.36 1.50 -0.90
CA ASP A 24 17.44 1.90 0.03
C ASP A 24 16.92 2.12 1.47
N TYR A 25 15.62 1.89 1.72
CA TYR A 25 14.98 2.04 3.02
C TYR A 25 14.51 0.70 3.57
N ASP A 26 14.57 0.55 4.90
CA ASP A 26 14.16 -0.66 5.63
C ASP A 26 12.85 -0.41 6.38
N PHE A 27 11.74 -0.35 5.64
CA PHE A 27 10.40 -0.33 6.21
C PHE A 27 9.43 -1.18 5.38
N PRO A 28 8.42 -1.79 6.02
CA PRO A 28 7.45 -2.62 5.29
C PRO A 28 6.54 -1.77 4.41
N ILE A 29 6.28 -2.25 3.19
CA ILE A 29 5.33 -1.66 2.24
C ILE A 29 4.18 -2.64 2.04
N LEU A 30 2.96 -2.19 2.32
CA LEU A 30 1.74 -2.97 2.13
C LEU A 30 0.96 -2.42 0.91
N PHE A 31 0.72 -3.28 -0.07
CA PHE A 31 -0.13 -2.99 -1.22
C PHE A 31 -1.58 -3.42 -0.96
N ASP A 32 -2.51 -2.98 -1.81
CA ASP A 32 -3.92 -3.37 -1.79
C ASP A 32 -4.64 -3.16 -0.45
N PHE A 33 -4.27 -2.11 0.28
CA PHE A 33 -4.97 -1.75 1.51
C PHE A 33 -6.39 -1.24 1.18
N PRO A 34 -7.45 -1.67 1.92
CA PRO A 34 -8.83 -1.34 1.63
C PRO A 34 -9.17 0.10 2.05
N ALA A 35 -8.58 1.08 1.37
CA ALA A 35 -8.86 2.50 1.53
C ALA A 35 -8.74 3.23 0.19
N GLY A 36 -9.54 4.26 -0.01
CA GLY A 36 -9.53 5.08 -1.22
C GLY A 36 -10.91 5.16 -1.87
N HIS A 37 -10.98 4.91 -3.17
CA HIS A 37 -12.23 4.97 -3.95
C HIS A 37 -12.67 3.57 -4.40
N GLU A 38 -12.47 2.55 -3.57
CA GLU A 38 -12.97 1.19 -3.78
C GLU A 38 -14.27 0.94 -3.00
N ASP A 39 -14.98 -0.15 -3.31
CA ASP A 39 -16.18 -0.56 -2.58
C ASP A 39 -15.87 -0.93 -1.12
N ASP A 40 -14.82 -1.75 -0.88
CA ASP A 40 -14.26 -1.94 0.47
C ASP A 40 -13.31 -0.77 0.78
N ASN A 41 -13.87 0.26 1.41
CA ASN A 41 -13.17 1.48 1.82
C ASN A 41 -13.30 1.69 3.33
N ARG A 42 -12.28 1.25 4.06
CA ARG A 42 -12.21 1.31 5.52
C ARG A 42 -11.60 2.64 5.95
N ALA A 43 -12.21 3.25 6.97
CA ALA A 43 -11.72 4.50 7.53
C ALA A 43 -10.34 4.32 8.17
N LEU A 44 -9.42 5.23 7.84
CA LEU A 44 -8.12 5.33 8.52
C LEU A 44 -8.27 6.17 9.79
N ILE A 45 -7.83 5.63 10.93
CA ILE A 45 -7.84 6.36 12.20
C ILE A 45 -6.55 7.18 12.30
N LEU A 46 -6.63 8.44 11.87
CA LEU A 46 -5.48 9.35 11.88
C LEU A 46 -5.10 9.76 13.32
N GLY A 47 -3.80 9.88 13.57
CA GLY A 47 -3.25 10.25 14.89
C GLY A 47 -3.07 9.07 15.86
N ARG A 48 -3.41 7.85 15.47
CA ARG A 48 -3.11 6.63 16.23
C ARG A 48 -1.80 6.00 15.78
N SER A 49 -1.10 5.39 16.73
CA SER A 49 -0.01 4.47 16.44
C SER A 49 -0.58 3.17 15.88
N ILE A 50 0.16 2.54 14.97
CA ILE A 50 -0.22 1.26 14.37
C ILE A 50 0.93 0.26 14.45
N GLU A 51 0.58 -1.02 14.54
CA GLU A 51 1.48 -2.12 14.23
C GLU A 51 1.16 -2.61 12.80
N LEU A 52 2.14 -2.50 11.91
CA LEU A 52 2.05 -2.97 10.53
C LEU A 52 2.94 -4.21 10.36
N LYS A 53 2.32 -5.33 9.97
CA LYS A 53 3.02 -6.58 9.65
C LYS A 53 2.73 -6.99 8.22
N VAL A 54 3.78 -7.20 7.43
CA VAL A 54 3.69 -7.65 6.05
C VAL A 54 4.38 -9.00 5.94
N GLU A 55 3.64 -10.01 5.51
CA GLU A 55 4.12 -11.36 5.20
C GLU A 55 3.90 -11.64 3.70
N LYS A 56 4.40 -12.77 3.20
CA LYS A 56 4.41 -13.07 1.75
C LYS A 56 3.04 -12.96 1.07
N ASP A 57 1.99 -13.46 1.73
CA ASP A 57 0.65 -13.58 1.16
C ASP A 57 -0.43 -12.84 1.99
N LYS A 58 -0.03 -12.11 3.03
CA LYS A 58 -0.96 -11.38 3.92
C LYS A 58 -0.31 -10.16 4.57
N GLY A 59 -1.12 -9.14 4.81
CA GLY A 59 -0.76 -8.00 5.63
C GLY A 59 -1.75 -7.81 6.78
N SER A 60 -1.29 -7.28 7.90
CA SER A 60 -2.14 -6.87 9.02
C SER A 60 -1.76 -5.49 9.52
N VAL A 61 -2.79 -4.67 9.76
CA VAL A 61 -2.68 -3.36 10.41
C VAL A 61 -3.52 -3.40 11.68
N ILE A 62 -2.87 -3.16 12.82
CA ILE A 62 -3.52 -3.09 14.14
C ILE A 62 -3.37 -1.67 14.66
N PHE A 63 -4.49 -1.00 14.94
CA PHE A 63 -4.47 0.31 15.57
C PHE A 63 -4.32 0.16 17.08
N SER A 64 -3.38 0.90 17.67
CA SER A 64 -3.21 0.99 19.11
C SER A 64 -4.16 2.05 19.71
N ASP A 65 -4.54 1.84 20.97
CA ASP A 65 -5.37 2.78 21.76
C ASP A 65 -4.62 4.05 22.21
#